data_AF-A0A0A0DEQ4-F1
#
_entry.id   AF-A0A0A0DEQ4-F1
#
_cell.length_a   1.000
_cell.length_b   1.000
_cell.length_c   1.000
_cell.angle_alpha   90.00
_cell.angle_beta   90.00
_cell.angle_gamma   90.00
#
_symmetry.space_group_name_H-M   'P 1'
#
loop_
_entity.id
_entity.type
_entity.pdbx_description
1 polymer ?
#
loop_
_entity_poly.entity_id
_entity_poly.type
_entity_poly.pdbx_seq_one_letter_code
_entity_poly.pdbx_strand_id
1 'polypeptide(L)'
;MSFNYTDEQLNGLNQDYAVYSVNKDFSDRNKQKLATSNPKNNNETDTITTSDGQEFRVIATKADPKTGFDGMAVAPIVNGKPDYKSVAVVAAGTDPKNKEYLYLSVN
;
A
#
# COMPACT_ATOMS: atom_id res chain seq x y z
N MET A 1 19.50 9.67 -14.00
CA MET A 1 18.46 8.80 -14.57
C MET A 1 17.32 8.76 -13.59
N SER A 2 16.10 9.01 -14.06
CA SER A 2 14.88 8.81 -13.27
C SER A 2 14.50 7.33 -13.38
N PHE A 3 13.98 6.76 -12.30
CA PHE A 3 13.42 5.42 -12.32
C PHE A 3 12.14 5.43 -13.16
N ASN A 4 12.04 4.50 -14.11
CA ASN A 4 10.82 4.31 -14.89
C ASN A 4 10.07 3.12 -14.31
N TYR A 5 8.87 3.39 -13.80
CA TYR A 5 7.99 2.34 -13.31
C TYR A 5 7.50 1.47 -14.46
N THR A 6 7.40 0.17 -14.21
CA THR A 6 6.65 -0.72 -15.11
C THR A 6 5.17 -0.69 -14.75
N ASP A 7 4.32 -1.04 -15.71
CA ASP A 7 2.89 -1.20 -15.46
C ASP A 7 2.64 -2.28 -14.39
N GLU A 8 3.45 -3.34 -14.35
CA GLU A 8 3.38 -4.38 -13.32
C GLU A 8 3.66 -3.82 -11.92
N GLN A 9 4.68 -2.96 -11.76
CA GLN A 9 5.01 -2.34 -10.48
C GLN A 9 3.89 -1.40 -10.00
N LEU A 10 3.38 -0.54 -10.89
CA LEU A 10 2.25 0.34 -10.55
C LEU A 10 1.00 -0.46 -10.21
N ASN A 11 0.76 -1.56 -10.92
CA ASN A 11 -0.36 -2.45 -10.66
C ASN A 11 -0.21 -3.17 -9.31
N GLY A 12 0.97 -3.70 -9.00
CA GLY A 12 1.24 -4.35 -7.71
C GLY A 12 1.11 -3.38 -6.53
N LEU A 13 1.52 -2.11 -6.71
CA LEU A 13 1.32 -1.07 -5.71
C LEU A 13 -0.17 -0.74 -5.47
N ASN A 14 -1.02 -0.90 -6.49
CA ASN A 14 -2.42 -0.49 -6.45
C ASN A 14 -3.43 -1.64 -6.18
N GLN A 15 -3.19 -2.85 -6.68
CA GLN A 15 -4.18 -3.93 -6.71
C GLN A 15 -3.94 -5.05 -5.71
N ASP A 16 -2.69 -5.37 -5.38
CA ASP A 16 -2.42 -6.53 -4.52
C ASP A 16 -2.82 -6.23 -3.07
N TYR A 17 -1.94 -5.53 -2.36
CA TYR A 17 -2.12 -5.23 -0.93
C TYR A 17 -1.49 -3.91 -0.52
N ALA A 18 -0.59 -3.35 -1.32
CA ALA A 18 0.30 -2.28 -0.89
C ALA A 18 -0.46 -1.02 -0.47
N VAL A 19 -1.30 -0.44 -1.34
CA VAL A 19 -2.07 0.76 -0.98
C VAL A 19 -3.09 0.50 0.14
N TYR A 20 -3.74 -0.66 0.18
CA TYR A 20 -4.69 -1.01 1.23
C TYR A 20 -4.01 -1.29 2.58
N SER A 21 -2.73 -1.69 2.58
CA SER A 21 -1.98 -1.98 3.81
C SER A 21 -1.70 -0.75 4.67
N VAL A 22 -2.00 0.47 4.19
CA VAL A 22 -2.00 1.69 5.01
C VAL A 22 -3.18 1.75 5.99
N ASN A 23 -4.19 0.92 5.77
CA ASN A 23 -5.38 0.82 6.61
C ASN A 23 -5.20 -0.29 7.65
N LYS A 24 -5.21 0.09 8.93
CA LYS A 24 -4.99 -0.85 10.03
C LYS A 24 -5.98 -2.01 10.04
N ASP A 25 -7.27 -1.74 9.81
CA ASP A 25 -8.30 -2.79 9.82
C ASP A 25 -8.07 -3.78 8.68
N PHE A 26 -7.65 -3.31 7.51
CA PHE A 26 -7.30 -4.17 6.37
C PHE A 26 -6.07 -5.02 6.70
N SER A 27 -5.01 -4.41 7.20
CA SER A 27 -3.75 -5.08 7.51
C SER A 27 -3.92 -6.16 8.58
N ASP A 28 -4.67 -5.86 9.64
CA ASP A 28 -4.96 -6.82 10.72
C ASP A 28 -5.77 -8.03 10.19
N ARG A 29 -6.81 -7.79 9.37
CA ARG A 29 -7.66 -8.86 8.81
C ARG A 29 -6.91 -9.75 7.83
N ASN A 30 -6.02 -9.18 7.02
CA ASN A 30 -5.27 -9.91 6.01
C ASN A 30 -3.88 -10.39 6.49
N LYS A 31 -3.56 -10.21 7.78
CA LYS A 31 -2.26 -10.56 8.38
C LYS A 31 -1.08 -9.92 7.65
N GLN A 32 -1.27 -8.68 7.19
CA GLN A 32 -0.24 -7.88 6.54
C GLN A 32 0.36 -6.88 7.53
N LYS A 33 1.59 -6.43 7.26
CA LYS A 33 2.17 -5.30 8.00
C LYS A 33 1.48 -4.00 7.62
N LEU A 34 1.30 -3.11 8.59
CA LEU A 34 0.80 -1.76 8.36
C LEU A 34 1.88 -0.93 7.64
N ALA A 35 1.59 -0.47 6.43
CA ALA A 35 2.47 0.45 5.71
C ALA A 35 2.44 1.83 6.35
N THR A 36 3.63 2.36 6.69
CA THR A 36 3.81 3.68 7.32
C THR A 36 5.20 4.21 7.00
N SER A 37 5.36 5.53 6.94
CA SER A 37 6.67 6.13 6.70
C SER A 37 7.62 6.04 7.90
N ASN A 38 7.09 5.75 9.09
CA ASN A 38 7.86 5.66 10.33
C ASN A 38 7.38 4.49 11.20
N PRO A 39 7.81 3.26 10.88
CA PRO A 39 7.40 2.06 11.59
C PRO A 39 7.89 2.07 13.03
N LYS A 40 6.99 1.79 13.98
CA LYS A 40 7.28 1.80 15.42
C LYS A 40 7.48 0.41 16.02
N ASN A 41 7.06 -0.63 15.31
CA ASN A 41 7.09 -2.01 15.77
C ASN A 41 7.17 -2.98 14.59
N ASN A 42 7.31 -4.28 14.88
CA ASN A 42 7.52 -5.32 13.86
C ASN A 42 6.29 -5.58 12.96
N ASN A 43 5.11 -5.09 13.35
CA ASN A 43 3.88 -5.18 12.56
C ASN A 43 3.73 -4.00 11.59
N GLU A 44 4.66 -3.05 11.60
CA GLU A 44 4.71 -1.91 10.69
C GLU A 44 5.89 -2.06 9.71
N THR A 45 5.76 -1.46 8.52
CA THR A 45 6.83 -1.44 7.52
C THR A 45 6.85 -0.11 6.78
N ASP A 46 8.04 0.36 6.43
CA ASP A 46 8.27 1.46 5.49
C ASP A 46 8.76 0.98 4.13
N THR A 47 8.77 -0.33 3.89
CA THR A 47 9.25 -0.92 2.65
C THR A 47 8.19 -1.85 2.07
N ILE A 48 7.93 -1.68 0.77
CA ILE A 48 7.04 -2.51 -0.05
C ILE A 48 7.88 -3.19 -1.13
N THR A 49 7.61 -4.45 -1.40
CA THR A 49 8.30 -5.22 -2.46
C THR A 49 7.25 -5.71 -3.45
N THR A 50 7.41 -5.39 -4.72
CA THR A 50 6.56 -5.89 -5.81
C THR A 50 6.96 -7.30 -6.22
N SER A 51 6.12 -7.98 -7.01
CA SER A 51 6.29 -9.36 -7.48
C SER A 51 7.64 -9.62 -8.18
N ASP A 52 8.15 -8.61 -8.89
CA ASP A 52 9.43 -8.61 -9.59
C ASP A 52 10.64 -8.43 -8.65
N GLY A 53 10.41 -8.25 -7.36
CA GLY A 53 11.44 -8.03 -6.35
C GLY A 53 11.92 -6.58 -6.22
N GLN A 54 11.35 -5.63 -6.95
CA GLN A 54 11.68 -4.22 -6.77
C GLN A 54 11.16 -3.72 -5.41
N GLU A 55 12.03 -3.07 -4.66
CA GLU A 55 11.68 -2.48 -3.36
C GLU A 55 11.35 -1.00 -3.48
N PHE A 56 10.40 -0.55 -2.66
CA PHE A 56 9.94 0.82 -2.59
C PHE A 56 9.89 1.29 -1.14
N ARG A 57 10.40 2.49 -0.89
CA ARG A 57 10.29 3.20 0.38
C ARG A 57 8.96 3.94 0.47
N VAL A 58 8.20 3.67 1.52
CA VAL A 58 7.01 4.43 1.91
C VAL A 58 7.45 5.80 2.45
N ILE A 59 6.93 6.86 1.83
CA ILE A 59 7.24 8.26 2.18
C ILE A 59 6.13 8.87 3.02
N ALA A 60 4.88 8.60 2.65
CA ALA A 60 3.71 9.09 3.34
C ALA A 60 2.54 8.14 3.11
N THR A 61 1.66 8.06 4.09
CA THR A 61 0.43 7.27 4.01
C THR A 61 -0.76 8.08 4.52
N LYS A 62 -1.94 7.76 4.00
CA LYS A 62 -3.20 8.32 4.46
C LYS A 62 -4.28 7.25 4.33
N ALA A 63 -4.90 6.90 5.46
CA ALA A 63 -6.15 6.16 5.49
C ALA A 63 -7.27 7.06 6.01
N ASP A 64 -8.43 6.98 5.41
CA ASP A 64 -9.68 7.58 5.89
C ASP A 64 -10.82 6.55 5.79
N PRO A 65 -11.10 5.82 6.89
CA PRO A 65 -12.13 4.79 6.88
C PRO A 65 -13.57 5.34 6.73
N LYS A 66 -13.78 6.66 6.88
CA LYS A 66 -15.12 7.28 6.71
C LYS A 66 -15.48 7.45 5.24
N THR A 67 -14.49 7.75 4.41
CA THR A 67 -14.64 7.89 2.96
C THR A 67 -14.23 6.62 2.22
N GLY A 68 -13.49 5.73 2.90
CA GLY A 68 -12.89 4.54 2.33
C GLY A 68 -11.65 4.82 1.49
N PHE A 69 -11.07 6.01 1.62
CA PHE A 69 -9.86 6.42 0.92
C PHE A 69 -8.61 5.87 1.61
N ASP A 70 -7.76 5.21 0.83
CA ASP A 70 -6.44 4.77 1.23
C ASP A 70 -5.42 5.27 0.19
N GLY A 71 -4.32 5.88 0.64
CA GLY A 71 -3.32 6.47 -0.23
C GLY A 71 -1.91 6.37 0.32
N MET A 72 -0.95 6.23 -0.59
CA MET A 72 0.46 6.07 -0.25
C MET A 72 1.36 6.74 -1.30
N ALA A 73 2.40 7.42 -0.83
CA ALA A 73 3.51 7.88 -1.66
C ALA A 73 4.72 6.96 -1.46
N VAL A 74 5.34 6.52 -2.55
CA VAL A 74 6.51 5.64 -2.52
C VAL A 74 7.63 6.11 -3.44
N ALA A 75 8.88 5.92 -3.01
CA ALA A 75 10.07 6.07 -3.87
C ALA A 75 10.70 4.69 -4.14
N PRO A 76 11.15 4.40 -5.36
CA PRO A 76 11.88 3.18 -5.66
C PRO A 76 13.23 3.18 -4.95
N ILE A 77 13.64 2.04 -4.41
CA ILE A 77 14.98 1.85 -3.86
C ILE A 77 15.90 1.39 -4.99
N VAL A 78 16.84 2.25 -5.37
CA VAL A 78 17.81 2.00 -6.44
C VAL A 78 19.20 2.03 -5.83
N ASN A 79 19.98 0.97 -6.01
CA ASN A 79 21.31 0.81 -5.40
C ASN A 79 21.29 1.02 -3.87
N GLY A 80 20.28 0.48 -3.20
CA GLY A 80 20.11 0.55 -1.75
C GLY A 80 19.68 1.92 -1.20
N LYS A 81 19.31 2.87 -2.06
CA LYS A 81 18.87 4.22 -1.65
C LYS A 81 17.53 4.58 -2.31
N PRO A 82 16.59 5.18 -1.57
CA PRO A 82 15.36 5.71 -2.16
C PRO A 82 15.66 6.82 -3.19
N ASP A 83 15.08 6.72 -4.38
CA ASP A 83 15.09 7.78 -5.39
C ASP A 83 13.87 8.70 -5.22
N TYR A 84 14.03 9.73 -4.39
CA TYR A 84 13.00 10.74 -4.14
C TYR A 84 12.65 11.62 -5.35
N LYS A 85 13.36 11.51 -6.48
CA LYS A 85 13.02 12.23 -7.72
C LYS A 85 11.98 11.50 -8.57
N SER A 86 11.75 10.23 -8.27
CA SER A 86 10.86 9.34 -9.04
C SER A 86 9.76 8.80 -8.14
N VAL A 87 9.08 9.68 -7.38
CA VAL A 87 8.02 9.28 -6.44
C VAL A 87 6.72 8.97 -7.20
N ALA A 88 6.10 7.84 -6.87
CA ALA A 88 4.73 7.52 -7.28
C ALA A 88 3.76 7.75 -6.11
N VAL A 89 2.55 8.21 -6.43
CA VAL A 89 1.42 8.24 -5.49
C VAL A 89 0.37 7.28 -6.00
N VAL A 90 -0.02 6.33 -5.15
CA VAL A 90 -1.09 5.36 -5.40
C VAL A 90 -2.23 5.62 -4.41
N ALA A 91 -3.46 5.43 -4.89
CA ALA A 91 -4.64 5.63 -4.08
C ALA A 91 -5.71 4.62 -4.47
N ALA A 92 -6.41 4.09 -3.47
CA ALA A 92 -7.56 3.23 -3.60
C ALA A 92 -8.75 3.80 -2.83
N GLY A 93 -9.95 3.50 -3.33
CA GLY A 93 -11.21 3.88 -2.69
C GLY A 93 -12.08 2.64 -2.54
N THR A 94 -12.48 2.34 -1.32
CA THR A 94 -13.47 1.29 -1.02
C THR A 94 -14.78 1.94 -0.61
N ASP A 95 -15.94 1.35 -0.91
CA ASP A 95 -17.19 1.81 -0.31
C ASP A 95 -17.19 1.44 1.19
N PRO A 96 -17.15 2.42 2.12
CA PRO A 96 -17.09 2.15 3.55
C PRO A 96 -18.38 1.51 4.09
N LYS A 97 -19.49 1.56 3.33
CA LYS A 97 -20.76 0.92 3.65
C LYS A 97 -20.83 -0.53 3.18
N ASN A 98 -19.97 -0.92 2.24
CA ASN A 98 -19.89 -2.29 1.73
C ASN A 98 -18.96 -3.15 2.60
N LYS A 99 -19.22 -3.18 3.91
CA LYS A 99 -18.48 -4.07 4.84
C LYS A 99 -19.01 -5.50 4.85
N GLU A 100 -20.09 -5.81 4.12
CA GLU A 100 -20.80 -7.09 4.25
C GLU A 100 -21.69 -7.43 3.05
N TYR A 101 -21.24 -8.37 2.22
CA TYR A 101 -22.13 -9.39 1.60
C TYR A 101 -21.79 -10.77 2.17
N LEU A 102 -21.39 -10.84 3.45
CA LEU A 102 -21.16 -12.10 4.17
C LEU A 102 -22.43 -12.68 4.82
N TYR A 103 -23.60 -12.07 4.60
CA TYR A 103 -24.89 -12.52 5.15
C TYR A 103 -25.87 -13.14 4.14
N LEU A 104 -25.43 -13.56 2.94
CA LEU A 104 -26.32 -14.21 1.95
C LEU A 104 -25.89 -15.60 1.48
N SER A 105 -24.85 -16.20 2.06
CA SER A 105 -24.50 -17.61 1.82
C SER A 105 -24.90 -18.51 3.00
N VAL A 106 -26.11 -18.32 3.52
CA VAL A 106 -26.85 -19.36 4.24
C VAL A 106 -28.03 -19.73 3.35
N ASN A 107 -27.82 -20.72 2.49
CA ASN A 107 -28.86 -21.56 1.88
C ASN A 107 -28.23 -22.91 1.57
#